data_AF-A0A967XG87-F1
#
_entry.id   AF-A0A967XG87-F1
#
_cell.length_a   1.000
_cell.length_b   1.000
_cell.length_c   1.000
_cell.angle_alpha   90.00
_cell.angle_beta   90.00
_cell.angle_gamma   90.00
#
_symmetry.space_group_name_H-M   'P 1'
#
loop_
_entity.id
_entity.type
_entity.pdbx_description
1 polymer ?
#
loop_
_entity_poly.entity_id
_entity_poly.type
_entity_poly.pdbx_seq_one_letter_code
_entity_poly.pdbx_strand_id
1 'polypeptide(L)' 'NHEGEIIDRIHQADGYADGIVINAGALTHYSYALHDAITAVSIPAVEVHISNIKAREPWRARSVIEAACA' A
#
# COMPACT_ATOMS: atom_id res chain seq x y z
N ASN A 1 2.57 5.37 13.01
CA ASN A 1 2.72 6.32 11.86
C ASN A 1 4.14 6.27 11.31
N HIS A 2 4.71 5.08 11.21
CA HIS A 2 6.06 4.88 10.68
C HIS A 2 5.93 4.00 9.45
N GLU A 3 6.55 4.43 8.36
CA GLU A 3 6.60 3.64 7.12
C GLU A 3 7.17 2.23 7.39
N GLY A 4 8.25 2.15 8.17
CA GLY A 4 8.86 0.89 8.58
C GLY A 4 7.91 -0.08 9.28
N GLU A 5 7.04 0.39 10.19
CA GLU A 5 6.06 -0.50 10.85
C GLU A 5 5.07 -1.13 9.87
N ILE A 6 4.73 -0.42 8.79
CA ILE A 6 3.83 -0.95 7.76
C ILE A 6 4.56 -2.00 6.93
N ILE A 7 5.81 -1.73 6.54
CA ILE A 7 6.67 -2.68 5.83
C ILE A 7 6.86 -3.96 6.65
N ASP A 8 7.18 -3.84 7.93
CA ASP A 8 7.37 -4.98 8.82
C ASP A 8 6.10 -5.84 8.89
N ARG A 9 4.92 -5.20 8.97
CA ARG A 9 3.63 -5.91 8.96
C ARG A 9 3.33 -6.59 7.64
N ILE A 10 3.67 -5.98 6.50
CA ILE A 10 3.51 -6.61 5.19
C ILE A 10 4.33 -7.89 5.14
N HIS A 11 5.62 -7.84 5.47
CA HIS A 11 6.48 -9.02 5.47
C HIS A 11 6.02 -10.10 6.47
N GLN A 12 5.52 -9.71 7.64
CA GLN A 12 4.99 -10.65 8.63
C GLN A 12 3.67 -11.32 8.20
N ALA A 13 2.92 -10.70 7.29
CA ALA A 13 1.66 -11.28 6.81
C ALA A 13 1.90 -12.48 5.89
N ASP A 14 3.07 -12.57 5.24
CA ASP A 14 3.41 -13.69 4.37
C ASP A 14 3.49 -14.99 5.17
N GLY A 15 2.66 -15.97 4.80
CA GLY A 15 2.52 -17.23 5.54
C GLY A 15 1.66 -17.17 6.81
N TYR A 16 1.10 -16.00 7.16
CA TYR A 16 0.19 -15.83 8.30
C TYR A 16 -1.24 -15.43 7.88
N ALA A 17 -1.37 -14.66 6.80
CA ALA A 17 -2.64 -14.19 6.27
C ALA A 17 -2.80 -14.61 4.80
N ASP A 18 -4.04 -14.61 4.31
CA ASP A 18 -4.36 -14.90 2.90
C ASP A 18 -4.39 -13.64 2.02
N GLY A 19 -4.25 -12.45 2.60
CA GLY A 19 -4.26 -11.19 1.86
C GLY A 19 -4.18 -9.95 2.74
N ILE A 20 -3.98 -8.80 2.10
CA ILE A 20 -3.75 -7.50 2.72
C ILE A 20 -4.79 -6.49 2.24
N VAL A 21 -5.42 -5.75 3.16
CA VAL A 21 -6.22 -4.56 2.84
C VAL A 21 -5.50 -3.35 3.43
N ILE A 22 -5.04 -2.44 2.58
CA ILE A 22 -4.15 -1.35 3.00
C ILE A 22 -4.70 0.04 2.65
N ASN A 23 -4.83 0.89 3.66
CA ASN A 23 -4.91 2.33 3.48
C ASN A 23 -3.55 2.94 3.85
N ALA A 24 -2.73 3.24 2.85
CA ALA A 24 -1.39 3.81 3.07
C ALA A 24 -1.41 5.32 3.37
N GLY A 25 -2.59 5.94 3.44
CA GLY A 25 -2.71 7.39 3.60
C GLY A 25 -1.91 8.14 2.53
N ALA A 26 -1.11 9.13 2.93
CA ALA A 26 -0.29 9.88 1.99
C ALA A 26 0.90 9.08 1.42
N LEU A 27 1.32 7.99 2.09
CA LEU A 27 2.46 7.18 1.65
C LEU A 27 2.22 6.56 0.27
N THR A 28 0.95 6.33 -0.09
CA THR A 28 0.62 5.84 -1.44
C THR A 28 1.19 6.72 -2.55
N HIS A 29 1.37 8.02 -2.32
CA HIS A 29 1.78 8.94 -3.37
C HIS A 29 3.31 9.00 -3.57
N TYR A 30 4.11 8.39 -2.69
CA TYR A 30 5.57 8.56 -2.73
C TYR A 30 6.39 7.37 -2.19
N SER A 31 5.78 6.42 -1.49
CA SER A 31 6.52 5.30 -0.88
C SER A 31 6.72 4.16 -1.86
N TYR A 32 7.81 4.21 -2.61
CA TYR A 32 8.27 3.04 -3.37
C TYR A 32 8.73 1.91 -2.45
N ALA A 33 9.12 2.20 -1.21
CA ALA A 33 9.41 1.18 -0.21
C ALA A 33 8.19 0.31 0.11
N LEU A 34 6.99 0.91 0.20
CA LEU A 34 5.74 0.14 0.34
C LEU A 34 5.38 -0.64 -0.93
N HIS A 35 5.57 -0.04 -2.11
CA HIS A 35 5.38 -0.77 -3.38
C HIS A 35 6.22 -2.05 -3.38
N ASP A 36 7.53 -1.93 -3.10
CA ASP A 36 8.46 -3.06 -3.15
C ASP A 36 8.13 -4.09 -2.06
N ALA A 37 7.77 -3.66 -0.85
CA ALA A 37 7.34 -4.55 0.23
C ALA A 37 6.08 -5.36 -0.15
N ILE A 38 5.09 -4.73 -0.80
CA ILE A 38 3.88 -5.44 -1.27
C ILE A 38 4.26 -6.46 -2.35
N THR A 39 5.15 -6.12 -3.28
CA THR A 39 5.59 -7.08 -4.32
C THR A 39 6.46 -8.22 -3.80
N ALA A 40 7.04 -8.08 -2.60
CA ALA A 40 7.94 -9.08 -2.02
C ALA A 40 7.22 -10.26 -1.35
N VAL A 41 5.92 -10.12 -1.06
CA VAL A 41 5.12 -11.16 -0.39
C VAL A 41 4.25 -11.93 -1.39
N SER A 42 3.87 -13.17 -1.04
CA SER A 42 3.15 -14.07 -1.94
C SER A 42 1.63 -13.89 -1.97
N ILE A 43 1.10 -13.03 -1.09
CA ILE A 43 -0.33 -12.85 -0.84
C ILE A 43 -0.88 -11.58 -1.51
N PRO A 44 -2.12 -11.56 -2.00
CA PRO A 44 -2.70 -10.41 -2.69
C PRO A 44 -2.91 -9.22 -1.75
N ALA A 45 -2.77 -8.01 -2.28
CA ALA A 45 -3.06 -6.76 -1.58
C ALA A 45 -4.11 -5.93 -2.32
N VAL A 46 -5.00 -5.26 -1.58
CA VAL A 46 -5.98 -4.30 -2.09
C VAL A 46 -5.75 -2.95 -1.42
N GLU A 47 -5.48 -1.94 -2.25
CA GLU A 47 -5.38 -0.56 -1.81
C GLU A 47 -6.77 0.07 -1.59
N VAL A 48 -6.98 0.73 -0.45
CA VAL A 48 -8.24 1.40 -0.12
C VAL A 48 -8.03 2.84 0.31
N HIS A 49 -8.90 3.71 -0.20
CA HIS A 49 -9.00 5.13 0.18
C HIS A 49 -10.40 5.45 0.63
N ILE A 50 -10.55 6.11 1.78
CA ILE A 50 -11.87 6.52 2.29
C ILE A 50 -12.49 7.60 1.40
N SER A 51 -11.68 8.55 0.93
CA SER A 51 -12.10 9.64 0.05
C SER A 51 -11.77 9.34 -1.42
N ASN A 52 -12.50 9.95 -2.35
CA ASN A 52 -12.13 9.95 -3.76
C ASN A 52 -10.86 10.78 -3.99
N ILE A 53 -9.69 10.12 -4.02
CA ILE A 53 -8.38 10.78 -4.20
C ILE A 53 -8.22 11.44 -5.59
N LYS A 54 -8.97 10.99 -6.59
CA LYS A 54 -8.94 11.55 -7.96
C LYS A 54 -9.68 12.88 -8.06
N ALA A 55 -10.56 13.19 -7.10
CA ALA A 55 -11.30 14.46 -7.03
C ALA A 55 -10.58 15.52 -6.16
N ARG A 56 -9.32 15.28 -5.80
CA ARG A 56 -8.54 16.10 -4.88
C ARG A 56 -7.35 16.75 -5.58
N GLU A 57 -6.35 17.19 -4.81
CA GLU A 57 -5.14 17.82 -5.33
C GLU A 57 -4.42 16.89 -6.35
N PRO A 58 -3.82 17.41 -7.45
CA PRO A 58 -3.26 16.57 -8.51
C PRO A 58 -2.24 15.53 -8.06
N TRP A 59 -1.45 15.85 -7.03
CA TRP A 59 -0.47 14.92 -6.46
C TRP A 59 -1.11 13.72 -5.75
N ARG A 60 -2.39 13.80 -5.37
CA ARG A 60 -3.14 12.68 -4.80
C ARG A 60 -3.73 11.74 -5.84
N ALA A 61 -3.77 12.15 -7.11
CA ALA A 61 -4.39 11.36 -8.17
C ALA A 61 -3.52 10.15 -8.60
N ARG A 62 -2.26 10.10 -8.16
CA ARG A 62 -1.31 9.03 -8.48
C ARG A 62 -0.95 8.26 -7.21
N SER A 63 -1.16 6.95 -7.25
CA SER A 63 -0.60 5.99 -6.31
C SER A 63 0.64 5.36 -6.94
N VAL A 64 1.71 5.20 -6.17
CA VAL A 64 2.90 4.42 -6.57
C VAL A 64 2.79 2.96 -6.16
N ILE A 65 1.81 2.59 -5.33
CA ILE A 65 1.60 1.22 -4.86
C ILE A 65 0.45 0.51 -5.59
N GLU A 66 -0.36 1.23 -6.38
CA GLU A 66 -1.48 0.70 -7.16
C GLU A 66 -1.05 -0.46 -8.07
N ALA A 67 0.12 -0.35 -8.69
CA ALA A 67 0.67 -1.41 -9.56
C ALA A 67 1.16 -2.67 -8.81
N ALA A 68 1.37 -2.58 -7.50
CA ALA A 68 1.72 -3.72 -6.66
C ALA A 68 0.47 -4.41 -6.07
N CYS A 69 -0.71 -3.79 -6.16
CA CYS A 69 -1.97 -4.36 -5.68
C CYS A 69 -2.68 -5.15 -6.79
N ALA A 70 -3.55 -6.08 -6.38
CA ALA A 70 -4.32 -6.97 -7.26
C ALA A 70 -5.56 -6.30 -7.87
#